data_AF-A0A9R0UB48-F1
#
_entry.id   AF-A0A9R0UB48-F1
#
_cell.length_a   1.000
_cell.length_b   1.000
_cell.length_c   1.000
_cell.angle_alpha   90.00
_cell.angle_beta   90.00
_cell.angle_gamma   90.00
#
_symmetry.space_group_name_H-M   'P 1'
#
loop_
_entity.id
_entity.type
_entity.pdbx_description
1 polymer ?
#
loop_
_entity_poly.entity_id
_entity_poly.type
_entity_poly.pdbx_seq_one_letter_code
_entity_poly.pdbx_strand_id
1 'polypeptide(L)'
;MATRQQVQDLVALGLDYTEIGRRLGIPPGLAHLIGTGLPADGGDAPSPEERRIRGLPPSGQDLSNPEHANPTGRETVRRWIAERVRADAQMRAAGSQV
;
A
#
# COMPACT_ATOMS: atom_id res chain seq x y z
N MET A 1 -6.10 -17.70 -16.49
CA MET A 1 -5.12 -17.30 -15.46
C MET A 1 -4.11 -16.37 -16.11
N ALA A 2 -3.73 -15.27 -15.48
CA ALA A 2 -2.72 -14.35 -16.04
C ALA A 2 -1.34 -15.02 -16.05
N THR A 3 -0.55 -14.80 -17.10
CA THR A 3 0.80 -15.35 -17.25
C THR A 3 1.88 -14.32 -16.96
N ARG A 4 3.10 -14.81 -16.65
CA ARG A 4 4.28 -13.95 -16.44
C ARG A 4 4.58 -13.09 -17.68
N GLN A 5 4.46 -13.66 -18.87
CA GLN A 5 4.67 -12.92 -20.12
C GLN A 5 3.68 -11.76 -20.26
N GLN A 6 2.40 -12.00 -20.00
CA GLN A 6 1.36 -10.95 -20.07
C GLN A 6 1.63 -9.79 -19.11
N VAL A 7 2.10 -10.08 -17.89
CA VAL A 7 2.48 -9.05 -16.92
C VAL A 7 3.72 -8.29 -17.40
N GLN A 8 4.74 -8.99 -17.89
CA GLN A 8 5.98 -8.36 -18.38
C GLN A 8 5.74 -7.46 -19.59
N ASP A 9 4.87 -7.86 -20.51
CA ASP A 9 4.52 -7.04 -21.68
C ASP A 9 3.86 -5.72 -21.24
N LEU A 10 2.99 -5.76 -20.22
CA LEU A 10 2.34 -4.57 -19.68
C LEU A 10 3.31 -3.69 -18.86
N VAL A 11 4.25 -4.28 -18.13
CA VAL A 11 5.33 -3.54 -17.47
C VAL A 11 6.23 -2.86 -18.50
N ALA A 12 6.53 -3.52 -19.62
CA ALA A 12 7.32 -2.95 -20.71
C ALA A 12 6.61 -1.75 -21.38
N LEU A 13 5.28 -1.70 -21.32
CA LEU A 13 4.47 -0.55 -21.72
C LEU A 13 4.43 0.58 -20.67
N GLY A 14 5.15 0.42 -19.55
CA GLY A 14 5.25 1.40 -18.47
C GLY A 14 4.09 1.38 -17.48
N LEU A 15 3.27 0.32 -17.47
CA LEU A 15 2.14 0.21 -16.55
C LEU A 15 2.61 -0.28 -15.17
N ASP A 16 2.03 0.28 -14.12
CA ASP A 16 2.25 -0.21 -12.76
C ASP A 16 1.41 -1.47 -12.46
N TYR A 17 1.77 -2.18 -11.39
CA TYR A 17 1.11 -3.43 -11.02
C TYR A 17 -0.37 -3.26 -10.60
N THR A 18 -0.79 -2.05 -10.23
CA THR A 18 -2.20 -1.74 -9.93
C THR A 18 -3.03 -1.70 -11.19
N GLU A 19 -2.58 -0.97 -12.20
CA GLU A 19 -3.23 -0.86 -13.51
C GLU A 19 -3.17 -2.19 -14.27
N ILE A 20 -2.08 -2.95 -14.14
CA ILE A 20 -1.98 -4.32 -14.66
C ILE A 20 -3.02 -5.24 -14.01
N GLY A 21 -3.14 -5.20 -12.67
CA GLY A 21 -4.15 -5.96 -11.95
C GLY A 21 -5.56 -5.64 -12.42
N ARG A 22 -5.87 -4.35 -12.59
CA ARG A 22 -7.16 -3.88 -13.11
C ARG A 22 -7.45 -4.39 -14.52
N ARG A 23 -6.46 -4.36 -15.43
CA ARG A 23 -6.62 -4.82 -16.82
C ARG A 23 -6.78 -6.34 -16.94
N LEU A 24 -6.06 -7.09 -16.11
CA LEU A 24 -6.07 -8.55 -16.12
C LEU A 24 -7.14 -9.17 -15.21
N GLY A 25 -7.87 -8.34 -14.45
CA GLY A 25 -8.90 -8.80 -13.53
C GLY A 25 -8.35 -9.59 -12.34
N ILE A 26 -7.15 -9.25 -11.86
CA ILE A 26 -6.48 -9.91 -10.73
C ILE A 26 -6.04 -8.90 -9.67
N PRO A 27 -5.84 -9.31 -8.41
CA PRO A 27 -5.31 -8.43 -7.38
C PRO A 27 -3.92 -7.85 -7.77
N PRO A 28 -3.63 -6.56 -7.46
CA PRO A 28 -2.34 -5.93 -7.75
C PRO A 28 -1.14 -6.68 -7.16
N GLY A 29 -1.25 -7.15 -5.91
CA GLY A 29 -0.22 -7.98 -5.29
C GLY A 29 0.02 -9.31 -6.03
N LEU A 30 -1.02 -9.89 -6.64
CA LEU A 30 -0.89 -11.08 -7.49
C LEU A 30 -0.22 -10.75 -8.84
N ALA A 31 -0.53 -9.61 -9.43
CA ALA A 31 0.17 -9.12 -10.63
C ALA A 31 1.67 -8.90 -10.36
N HIS A 32 2.01 -8.31 -9.21
CA HIS A 32 3.38 -8.15 -8.75
C HIS A 32 4.08 -9.50 -8.62
N LEU A 33 3.47 -10.45 -7.88
CA LEU A 33 4.03 -11.78 -7.68
C LEU A 33 4.26 -12.52 -8.99
N ILE A 34 3.33 -12.44 -9.94
CA ILE A 34 3.47 -13.08 -11.26
C ILE A 34 4.62 -12.46 -12.06
N GLY A 35 4.78 -11.13 -12.02
CA GLY A 35 5.81 -10.42 -12.80
C GLY A 35 7.23 -10.56 -12.21
N THR A 36 7.35 -10.45 -10.89
CA THR A 36 8.63 -10.38 -10.18
C THR A 36 9.06 -11.73 -9.59
N GLY A 37 8.10 -12.61 -9.31
CA GLY A 37 8.33 -13.83 -8.54
C GLY A 37 8.45 -13.60 -7.03
N LEU A 38 8.11 -12.39 -6.54
CA LEU A 38 8.23 -12.01 -5.14
C LEU A 38 6.87 -11.57 -4.56
N PRO A 39 6.55 -11.91 -3.31
CA PRO A 39 5.32 -11.48 -2.69
C PRO A 39 5.35 -9.97 -2.41
N ALA A 40 4.21 -9.30 -2.62
CA ALA A 40 4.11 -7.85 -2.47
C ALA A 40 4.00 -7.39 -1.00
N ASP A 41 3.67 -8.27 -0.08
CA ASP A 41 3.60 -7.99 1.37
C ASP A 41 4.98 -7.79 2.03
N GLY A 42 6.06 -8.09 1.30
CA GLY A 42 7.42 -7.97 1.77
C GLY A 42 7.88 -9.11 2.68
N GLY A 43 7.12 -10.22 2.78
CA GLY A 43 7.52 -11.39 3.56
C GLY A 43 8.86 -11.98 3.12
N ASP A 44 9.13 -11.98 1.81
CA ASP A 44 10.41 -12.38 1.20
C ASP A 44 11.06 -11.19 0.46
N ALA A 45 11.00 -10.00 1.07
CA ALA A 45 11.56 -8.78 0.52
C ALA A 45 13.08 -8.91 0.26
N PRO A 46 13.57 -8.75 -0.98
CA PRO A 46 15.00 -8.64 -1.24
C PRO A 46 15.57 -7.36 -0.61
N SER A 47 16.87 -7.38 -0.33
CA SER A 47 17.59 -6.23 0.24
C SER A 47 17.48 -4.98 -0.66
N PRO A 48 17.68 -3.76 -0.12
CA PRO A 48 17.62 -2.53 -0.92
C PRO A 48 18.58 -2.50 -2.12
N GLU A 49 19.70 -3.22 -2.05
CA GLU A 49 20.66 -3.34 -3.16
C GLU A 49 20.14 -4.30 -4.24
N GLU A 50 19.66 -5.48 -3.84
CA GLU A 50 19.06 -6.46 -4.76
C GLU A 50 17.81 -5.91 -5.47
N ARG A 51 17.03 -5.06 -4.78
CA ARG A 51 15.87 -4.37 -5.38
C ARG A 51 16.26 -3.47 -6.54
N ARG A 52 17.33 -2.68 -6.37
CA ARG A 52 17.84 -1.78 -7.42
C ARG A 52 18.30 -2.57 -8.64
N ILE A 53 19.00 -3.68 -8.42
CA ILE A 53 19.46 -4.58 -9.50
C ILE A 53 18.27 -5.18 -10.27
N ARG A 54 17.18 -5.52 -9.58
CA ARG A 54 15.98 -6.12 -10.17
C ARG A 54 14.97 -5.11 -10.72
N GLY A 55 15.22 -3.81 -10.62
CA GLY A 55 14.28 -2.76 -11.03
C GLY A 55 12.97 -2.77 -10.23
N LEU A 56 13.02 -3.22 -8.96
CA LEU A 56 11.84 -3.32 -8.10
C LEU A 56 11.54 -1.98 -7.40
N PRO A 57 10.26 -1.65 -7.17
CA PRO A 57 9.88 -0.48 -6.39
C PRO A 57 10.37 -0.56 -4.92
N PRO A 58 10.54 0.60 -4.25
CA PRO A 58 11.08 0.67 -2.89
C PRO A 58 10.21 -0.05 -1.86
N SER A 59 8.87 -0.05 -2.03
CA SER A 59 7.92 -0.83 -1.25
C SER A 59 6.91 -1.54 -2.17
N GLY A 60 6.53 -2.76 -1.81
CA GLY A 60 5.39 -3.48 -2.43
C GLY A 60 4.13 -3.43 -1.58
N GLN A 61 4.22 -2.91 -0.34
CA GLN A 61 3.14 -2.97 0.64
C GLN A 61 1.86 -2.27 0.17
N ASP A 62 1.97 -1.20 -0.61
CA ASP A 62 0.80 -0.50 -1.16
C ASP A 62 0.00 -1.36 -2.16
N LEU A 63 0.62 -2.41 -2.73
CA LEU A 63 -0.04 -3.38 -3.60
C LEU A 63 -0.76 -4.49 -2.83
N SER A 64 -0.33 -4.75 -1.59
CA SER A 64 -0.96 -5.72 -0.67
C SER A 64 -1.96 -5.06 0.27
N ASN A 65 -1.75 -3.79 0.61
CA ASN A 65 -2.58 -3.00 1.50
C ASN A 65 -2.78 -1.61 0.86
N PRO A 66 -3.64 -1.52 -0.17
CA PRO A 66 -3.92 -0.24 -0.81
C PRO A 66 -4.42 0.77 0.22
N GLU A 67 -4.19 2.07 -0.03
CA GLU A 67 -4.66 3.14 0.85
C GLU A 67 -6.16 2.95 1.13
N HIS A 68 -6.48 2.63 2.38
CA HIS A 68 -7.87 2.53 2.81
C HIS A 68 -8.38 3.95 3.01
N ALA A 69 -9.18 4.45 2.06
CA ALA A 69 -10.03 5.59 2.31
C ALA A 69 -10.97 5.21 3.46
N ASN A 70 -10.72 5.74 4.66
CA ASN A 70 -11.54 5.48 5.84
C ASN A 70 -12.93 6.10 5.62
N PRO A 71 -13.95 5.34 5.18
CA PRO A 71 -15.18 5.92 4.59
C PRO A 71 -16.11 6.50 5.66
N THR A 72 -15.77 6.29 6.92
CA THR A 72 -16.57 6.73 8.06
C THR A 72 -15.64 7.21 9.16
N GLY A 73 -15.23 8.47 9.07
CA GLY A 73 -15.01 9.26 10.28
C GLY A 73 -16.34 9.39 11.02
N ARG A 74 -16.80 8.30 11.66
CA ARG A 74 -18.09 8.28 12.38
C ARG A 74 -18.09 9.45 13.35
N GLU A 75 -19.10 10.29 13.27
CA GLU A 75 -19.17 11.48 14.10
C GLU A 75 -19.10 11.16 15.60
N THR A 76 -19.61 9.99 16.00
CA THR A 76 -19.47 9.43 17.34
C THR A 76 -18.00 9.23 17.75
N VAL A 77 -17.15 8.72 16.85
CA VAL A 77 -15.71 8.54 17.11
C VAL A 77 -15.03 9.90 17.23
N ARG A 78 -15.36 10.85 16.33
CA ARG A 78 -14.84 12.23 16.40
C ARG A 78 -15.22 12.92 17.72
N ARG A 79 -16.47 12.75 18.15
CA ARG A 79 -16.99 13.30 19.41
C ARG A 79 -16.30 12.68 20.62
N TRP A 80 -16.15 11.36 20.64
CA TRP A 80 -15.44 10.65 21.69
C TRP A 80 -13.97 11.09 21.79
N ILE A 81 -13.27 11.27 20.66
CA ILE A 81 -11.89 11.80 20.65
C ILE A 81 -11.87 13.22 21.22
N ALA A 82 -12.79 14.09 20.80
CA ALA A 82 -12.85 15.47 21.29
C ALA A 82 -13.11 15.55 22.81
N GLU A 83 -13.98 14.70 23.35
CA GLU A 83 -14.22 14.60 24.80
C GLU A 83 -12.99 14.10 25.56
N ARG A 84 -12.29 13.11 25.01
CA ARG A 84 -11.06 12.58 25.59
C ARG A 84 -9.94 13.62 25.62
N VAL A 85 -9.74 14.36 24.52
CA VAL A 85 -8.77 15.47 24.45
C VAL A 85 -9.12 16.58 25.45
N ARG A 86 -10.41 16.88 25.66
CA ARG A 86 -10.82 17.87 26.67
C ARG A 86 -10.52 17.41 28.10
N ALA A 87 -10.75 16.13 28.39
CA ALA A 87 -10.55 15.55 29.72
C ALA A 87 -9.07 15.31 30.05
N ASP A 88 -8.21 15.14 29.05
CA ASP A 88 -6.80 14.82 29.22
C ASP A 88 -5.91 16.07 29.23
N ALA A 89 -5.40 16.42 30.41
CA ALA A 89 -4.52 17.58 30.58
C ALA A 89 -3.19 17.47 29.82
N GLN A 90 -2.67 16.25 29.64
CA GLN A 90 -1.43 15.99 28.91
C GLN A 90 -1.64 16.16 27.40
N MET A 91 -2.79 15.72 26.86
CA MET A 91 -3.13 15.95 25.44
C MET A 91 -3.40 17.42 25.12
N ARG A 92 -4.01 18.18 26.05
CA ARG A 92 -4.18 19.64 25.88
C ARG A 92 -2.85 20.36 25.79
N ALA A 93 -1.89 20.00 26.65
CA ALA A 93 -0.55 20.59 26.62
C ALA A 93 0.17 20.33 25.29
N ALA A 94 0.06 19.12 24.74
CA ALA A 94 0.65 18.75 23.46
C ALA A 94 0.03 19.49 22.26
N GLY A 95 -1.29 19.76 22.29
CA GLY A 95 -1.98 20.50 21.22
C GLY A 95 -1.74 22.02 21.22
N SER A 96 -1.27 22.58 22.34
CA SER A 96 -0.96 24.01 22.49
C SER A 96 0.50 24.39 22.17
N GLN A 97 1.34 23.44 21.75
CA GLN A 97 2.74 23.68 21.38
C GLN A 97 2.97 23.79 19.85
N VAL A 98 1.95 24.16 19.08
CA VAL A 98 2.07 24.45 17.64
C VAL A 98 2.20 25.96 17.41
#